data_AF-A0A970QE82-F1
#
_entry.id   AF-A0A970QE82-F1
#
_cell.length_a   1.000
_cell.length_b   1.000
_cell.length_c   1.000
_cell.angle_alpha   90.00
_cell.angle_beta   90.00
_cell.angle_gamma   90.00
#
_symmetry.space_group_name_H-M   'P 1'
#
loop_
_entity.id
_entity.type
_entity.pdbx_description
1 polymer ?
#
loop_
_entity_poly.entity_id
_entity_poly.type
_entity_poly.pdbx_seq_one_letter_code
_entity_poly.pdbx_strand_id
1 'polypeptide(L)'
;MKNLSRMRNVGLVAAAMIILGLVHVAANAAITISTLENLEKIGTDSSFPLDGDYLLGRDIDATATSGWNGGAGFIPIGSSTTPFTGTFDGQGHSIT
;
A
#
# COMPACT_ATOMS: atom_id res chain seq x y z
N MET A 1 -24.42 -27.09 -0.74
CA MET A 1 -24.10 -25.68 -0.40
C MET A 1 -22.67 -25.65 0.12
N LYS A 2 -21.68 -25.72 -0.79
CA LYS A 2 -20.72 -24.64 -1.12
C LYS A 2 -19.95 -24.09 0.11
N ASN A 3 -18.84 -24.77 0.43
CA ASN A 3 -17.59 -24.29 1.04
C ASN A 3 -17.66 -23.19 2.13
N LEU A 4 -17.68 -23.63 3.38
CA LEU A 4 -17.39 -22.81 4.56
C LEU A 4 -15.90 -22.86 4.94
N SER A 5 -15.00 -22.79 3.94
CA SER A 5 -13.55 -22.91 4.13
C SER A 5 -12.81 -21.57 4.05
N ARG A 6 -13.50 -20.43 4.21
CA ARG A 6 -12.95 -19.11 3.86
C ARG A 6 -12.92 -18.06 4.96
N MET A 7 -13.09 -18.45 6.24
CA MET A 7 -12.99 -17.50 7.35
C MET A 7 -12.23 -18.13 8.52
N ARG A 8 -11.06 -17.57 8.82
CA ARG A 8 -10.45 -17.35 10.14
C ARG A 8 -8.98 -17.04 9.92
N ASN A 9 -8.63 -15.76 9.76
CA ASN A 9 -7.26 -15.29 10.07
C ASN A 9 -7.09 -13.76 10.19
N VAL A 10 -8.15 -13.00 10.55
CA VAL A 10 -7.98 -11.54 10.83
C VAL A 10 -8.67 -11.09 12.13
N GLY A 11 -9.22 -12.02 12.92
CA GLY A 11 -9.98 -11.69 14.15
C GLY A 11 -9.23 -11.82 15.48
N LEU A 12 -7.93 -12.18 15.48
CA LEU A 12 -7.22 -12.56 16.72
C LEU A 12 -6.13 -11.57 17.19
N VAL A 13 -5.88 -10.46 16.49
CA VAL A 13 -4.80 -9.52 16.86
C VAL A 13 -5.32 -8.25 17.54
N ALA A 14 -6.63 -7.98 17.51
CA ALA A 14 -7.21 -6.71 18.00
C ALA A 14 -7.53 -6.67 19.52
N ALA A 15 -7.39 -7.77 20.26
CA ALA A 15 -7.89 -7.86 21.65
C ALA A 15 -6.80 -7.87 22.76
N ALA A 16 -5.51 -7.81 22.43
CA ALA A 16 -4.42 -7.88 23.45
C ALA A 16 -3.76 -6.53 23.79
N MET A 17 -4.20 -5.43 23.19
CA MET A 17 -3.45 -4.17 23.11
C MET A 17 -3.87 -3.13 24.19
N ILE A 18 -4.46 -3.53 25.32
CA ILE A 18 -4.98 -2.57 26.35
C ILE A 18 -4.49 -2.90 27.78
N ILE A 19 -3.31 -3.49 27.96
CA ILE A 19 -2.76 -3.68 29.30
C ILE A 19 -1.32 -3.15 29.36
N LEU A 20 -1.20 -1.95 29.95
CA LEU A 20 0.03 -1.33 30.48
C LEU A 20 0.97 -0.61 29.48
N GLY A 21 0.55 0.56 28.98
CA GLY A 21 1.50 1.65 28.68
C GLY A 21 2.37 1.54 27.42
N LEU A 22 2.06 0.66 26.47
CA LEU A 22 2.58 0.78 25.11
C LEU A 22 1.56 1.59 24.31
N VAL A 23 1.97 2.75 23.80
CA VAL A 23 1.26 3.35 22.67
C VAL A 23 1.21 2.25 21.61
N HIS A 24 0.02 1.74 21.35
CA HIS A 24 -0.18 0.98 20.12
C HIS A 24 -0.14 1.98 19.00
N VAL A 25 1.09 2.32 18.59
CA VAL A 25 1.34 2.57 17.20
C VAL A 25 0.92 1.25 16.56
N ALA A 26 -0.34 1.20 16.13
CA ALA A 26 -0.73 0.24 15.13
C ALA A 26 0.16 0.60 13.95
N ALA A 27 1.35 0.00 13.89
CA ALA A 27 2.06 -0.07 12.64
C ALA A 27 1.07 -0.78 11.73
N ASN A 28 0.44 -0.03 10.84
CA ASN A 28 -0.13 -0.66 9.67
C ASN A 28 1.04 -1.47 9.10
N ALA A 29 0.89 -2.79 9.04
CA ALA A 29 1.96 -3.62 8.53
C ALA A 29 2.31 -3.09 7.14
N ALA A 30 3.54 -2.61 6.98
CA ALA A 30 3.89 -1.84 5.80
C ALA A 30 3.69 -2.69 4.53
N ILE A 31 3.10 -2.07 3.51
CA ILE A 31 2.73 -2.72 2.26
C ILE A 31 3.93 -2.67 1.33
N THR A 32 4.44 -3.84 0.94
CA THR A 32 5.59 -3.92 0.03
C THR A 32 5.19 -3.67 -1.42
N ILE A 33 5.88 -2.74 -2.06
CA ILE A 33 5.74 -2.38 -3.46
C ILE A 33 6.92 -2.98 -4.23
N SER A 34 6.63 -3.96 -5.10
CA SER A 34 7.66 -4.70 -5.85
C SER A 34 7.41 -4.73 -7.36
N THR A 35 6.33 -4.09 -7.82
CA THR A 35 5.88 -4.08 -9.22
C THR A 35 5.22 -2.74 -9.55
N LEU A 36 5.17 -2.38 -10.84
CA LEU A 36 4.39 -1.23 -11.30
C LEU A 36 2.90 -1.35 -10.95
N GLU A 37 2.35 -2.56 -11.04
CA GLU A 37 0.95 -2.81 -10.70
C GLU A 37 0.65 -2.46 -9.22
N ASN A 38 1.60 -2.72 -8.31
CA ASN A 38 1.43 -2.33 -6.91
C ASN A 38 1.39 -0.80 -6.74
N LEU A 39 2.15 -0.04 -7.53
CA LEU A 39 2.13 1.43 -7.51
C LEU A 39 0.76 1.97 -7.98
N GLU A 40 0.18 1.40 -9.04
CA GLU A 40 -1.13 1.83 -9.55
C GLU A 40 -2.27 1.59 -8.57
N LYS A 41 -2.12 0.60 -7.68
CA LYS A 41 -3.14 0.26 -6.68
C LYS A 41 -3.25 1.28 -5.57
N ILE A 42 -2.21 2.09 -5.34
CA ILE A 42 -2.20 3.07 -4.24
C ILE A 42 -3.32 4.10 -4.46
N GLY A 43 -4.29 4.10 -3.56
CA GLY A 43 -5.48 4.93 -3.57
C GLY A 43 -6.61 4.48 -4.50
N THR A 44 -6.45 3.35 -5.21
CA THR A 44 -7.46 2.79 -6.11
C THR A 44 -7.98 1.42 -5.64
N ASP A 45 -7.17 0.66 -4.90
CA ASP A 45 -7.54 -0.59 -4.25
C ASP A 45 -7.60 -0.40 -2.72
N SER A 46 -8.60 -0.98 -2.06
CA SER A 46 -8.77 -0.88 -0.61
C SER A 46 -7.61 -1.49 0.19
N SER A 47 -6.83 -2.37 -0.43
CA SER A 47 -5.64 -3.00 0.15
C SER A 47 -4.39 -2.10 0.06
N PHE A 48 -4.49 -0.99 -0.68
CA PHE A 48 -3.45 0.00 -0.89
C PHE A 48 -4.04 1.40 -0.64
N PRO A 49 -4.40 1.74 0.60
CA PRO A 49 -5.06 3.01 0.91
C PRO A 49 -4.10 4.21 0.82
N LEU A 50 -4.63 5.41 0.61
CA LEU A 50 -3.82 6.65 0.49
C LEU A 50 -3.08 7.05 1.78
N ASP A 51 -3.45 6.46 2.92
CA ASP A 51 -2.84 6.66 4.24
C ASP A 51 -2.03 5.43 4.70
N GLY A 52 -1.69 4.52 3.79
CA GLY A 52 -0.87 3.34 4.09
C GLY A 52 0.62 3.65 4.26
N ASP A 53 1.33 2.75 4.94
CA ASP A 53 2.80 2.75 5.01
C ASP A 53 3.36 1.83 3.92
N TYR A 54 4.20 2.36 3.04
CA TYR A 54 4.72 1.65 1.87
C TYR A 54 6.23 1.52 1.90
N LEU A 55 6.73 0.35 1.50
CA LEU A 55 8.16 0.08 1.36
C LEU A 55 8.44 -0.42 -0.05
N LEU A 56 9.46 0.09 -0.72
CA LEU A 56 9.97 -0.57 -1.93
C LEU A 56 10.66 -1.88 -1.55
N GLY A 57 10.27 -2.98 -2.19
CA GLY A 57 10.92 -4.29 -2.06
C GLY A 57 12.03 -4.53 -3.10
N ARG A 58 12.13 -3.66 -4.10
CA ARG A 58 13.12 -3.67 -5.18
C ARG A 58 13.04 -2.41 -6.02
N ASP A 59 14.01 -2.23 -6.91
CA ASP A 59 13.92 -1.26 -7.98
C ASP A 59 12.73 -1.58 -8.90
N ILE A 60 12.05 -0.53 -9.35
CA ILE A 60 10.91 -0.62 -10.27
C ILE A 60 11.24 0.18 -11.52
N ASP A 61 11.31 -0.52 -12.64
CA ASP A 61 11.38 0.09 -13.96
C ASP A 61 9.97 0.54 -14.38
N ALA A 62 9.76 1.85 -14.40
CA ALA A 62 8.54 2.55 -14.80
C ALA A 62 8.61 3.13 -16.21
N THR A 63 9.63 2.80 -17.02
CA THR A 63 9.77 3.31 -18.40
C THR A 63 8.55 2.97 -19.27
N ALA A 64 7.92 1.82 -19.02
CA ALA A 64 6.69 1.39 -19.68
C ALA A 64 5.51 2.35 -19.47
N THR A 65 5.53 3.15 -18.39
CA THR A 65 4.44 4.09 -18.07
C THR A 65 4.42 5.32 -18.97
N SER A 66 5.51 5.60 -19.70
CA SER A 66 5.60 6.73 -20.63
C SER A 66 4.49 6.74 -21.69
N GLY A 67 4.00 5.57 -22.11
CA GLY A 67 2.88 5.43 -23.04
C GLY A 67 1.50 5.45 -22.39
N TRP A 68 1.41 5.44 -21.05
CA TRP A 68 0.14 5.39 -20.34
C TRP A 68 -0.59 6.72 -20.39
N ASN A 69 -1.90 6.68 -20.09
CA ASN A 69 -2.75 7.87 -20.00
C ASN A 69 -2.68 8.77 -21.24
N GLY A 70 -2.67 8.15 -22.42
CA GLY A 70 -2.55 8.86 -23.71
C GLY A 70 -1.17 9.48 -23.93
N GLY A 71 -0.11 8.92 -23.32
CA GLY A 71 1.25 9.46 -23.37
C GLY A 71 1.58 10.46 -22.26
N ALA A 72 0.70 10.65 -21.29
CA ALA A 72 0.92 11.55 -20.16
C ALA A 72 1.77 10.93 -19.03
N GLY A 73 2.09 9.64 -19.12
CA GLY A 73 2.83 8.95 -18.08
C GLY A 73 1.92 8.28 -17.06
N PHE A 74 2.46 8.04 -15.87
CA PHE A 74 1.74 7.49 -14.72
C PHE A 74 0.68 8.46 -14.17
N ILE A 75 -0.51 7.97 -13.78
CA ILE A 75 -1.52 8.80 -13.08
C ILE A 75 -0.99 9.11 -11.67
N PRO A 76 -0.96 10.38 -11.23
CA PRO A 76 -0.51 10.73 -9.89
C PRO A 76 -1.27 9.97 -8.79
N ILE A 77 -0.55 9.57 -7.75
CA ILE A 77 -1.14 8.96 -6.56
C ILE A 77 -1.86 10.04 -5.75
N GLY A 78 -3.16 9.84 -5.53
CA GLY A 78 -4.02 10.82 -4.88
C GLY A 78 -4.29 12.05 -5.74
N SER A 79 -4.90 13.06 -5.12
CA SER A 79 -5.25 14.33 -5.76
C SER A 79 -5.24 15.47 -4.75
N SER A 80 -5.50 16.70 -5.19
CA SER A 80 -5.63 17.85 -4.29
C SER A 80 -6.80 17.72 -3.31
N THR A 81 -7.89 17.05 -3.68
CA THR A 81 -9.06 16.82 -2.81
C THR A 81 -8.98 15.54 -2.00
N THR A 82 -8.10 14.62 -2.39
CA THR A 82 -7.91 13.32 -1.73
C THR A 82 -6.42 12.98 -1.76
N PRO A 83 -5.61 13.66 -0.93
CA PRO A 83 -4.16 13.56 -1.01
C PRO A 83 -3.65 12.21 -0.51
N PHE A 84 -2.47 11.83 -0.98
CA PHE A 84 -1.66 10.82 -0.30
C PHE A 84 -1.19 11.38 1.05
N THR A 85 -1.49 10.67 2.13
CA THR A 85 -1.10 11.05 3.51
C THR A 85 -0.32 9.96 4.22
N GLY A 86 -0.03 8.87 3.51
CA GLY A 86 0.76 7.75 4.00
C GLY A 86 2.25 8.03 4.04
N THR A 87 3.03 6.98 4.32
CA THR A 87 4.49 7.01 4.23
C THR A 87 4.96 6.18 3.06
N PHE A 88 6.04 6.61 2.41
CA PHE A 88 6.65 5.87 1.31
C PHE A 88 8.16 5.84 1.51
N ASP A 89 8.68 4.69 1.91
CA ASP A 89 10.11 4.46 2.12
C ASP A 89 10.70 3.71 0.93
N GLY A 90 11.69 4.32 0.30
CA GLY A 90 12.40 3.73 -0.82
C GLY A 90 13.32 2.57 -0.42
N GLN A 91 13.72 2.44 0.86
CA GLN A 91 14.61 1.37 1.34
C GLN A 91 15.91 1.22 0.51
N GLY A 92 16.37 2.31 -0.11
CA GLY A 92 17.54 2.33 -0.99
C GLY A 92 17.28 1.91 -2.45
N HIS A 93 16.03 1.60 -2.81
CA HIS A 93 15.60 1.28 -4.16
C HIS A 93 15.11 2.52 -4.93
N SER A 94 15.10 2.41 -6.25
CA SER A 94 14.66 3.47 -7.16
C SER A 94 13.43 3.08 -7.97
N ILE A 95 12.65 4.09 -8.35
CA ILE A 95 11.65 4.02 -9.41
C ILE A 95 12.21 4.83 -10.58
N THR A 96 12.38 4.22 -11.75
CA THR A 96 13.06 4.84 -12.91
C THR A 96 12.19 4.88 -14.14
#